data_AF-A0A7W2V3L7-F1
#
_entry.id   AF-A0A7W2V3L7-F1
#
_cell.length_a   1.000
_cell.length_b   1.000
_cell.length_c   1.000
_cell.angle_alpha   90.00
_cell.angle_beta   90.00
_cell.angle_gamma   90.00
#
_symmetry.space_group_name_H-M   'P 1'
#
loop_
_entity.id
_entity.type
_entity.pdbx_description
1 polymer ?
#
loop_
_entity_poly.entity_id
_entity_poly.type
_entity_poly.pdbx_seq_one_letter_code
_entity_poly.pdbx_strand_id
1 'polypeptide(L)'
;MSWNKDVALSHLRSRALGHSHHECATFTREAIEAGGIRLERTRNAKDYGPSLLRAGFREVPSGSVLRSGDVAVIQPYPGGSASGHMTMYDGTQWISDFRQSSMYPGPGYRASHPAYKIYRMN
;
A
#
# COMPACT_ATOMS: atom_id res chain seq x y z
N MET A 1 20.52 -7.03 0.29
CA MET A 1 19.54 -6.61 1.30
C MET A 1 18.44 -7.66 1.30
N SER A 2 18.16 -8.31 2.42
CA SER A 2 17.09 -9.32 2.51
C SER A 2 15.79 -8.65 2.96
N TRP A 3 14.72 -8.83 2.20
CA TRP A 3 13.37 -8.40 2.57
C TRP A 3 12.88 -9.15 3.81
N ASN A 4 12.49 -8.42 4.86
CA ASN A 4 11.85 -8.97 6.06
C ASN A 4 10.43 -8.41 6.18
N LYS A 5 9.48 -9.20 5.69
CA LYS A 5 8.05 -8.86 5.72
C LYS A 5 7.51 -8.67 7.14
N ASP A 6 7.91 -9.50 8.10
CA ASP A 6 7.33 -9.47 9.44
C ASP A 6 7.72 -8.18 10.17
N VAL A 7 8.94 -7.69 9.96
CA VAL A 7 9.37 -6.37 10.43
C VAL A 7 8.57 -5.25 9.77
N ALA A 8 8.37 -5.32 8.45
CA ALA A 8 7.55 -4.33 7.73
C ALA A 8 6.12 -4.25 8.27
N LEU A 9 5.47 -5.40 8.48
CA LEU A 9 4.11 -5.47 9.00
C LEU A 9 4.03 -5.04 10.47
N SER A 10 5.02 -5.38 11.29
CA SER A 10 5.10 -4.91 12.68
C SER A 10 5.21 -3.38 12.74
N HIS A 11 6.07 -2.80 11.90
CA HIS A 11 6.23 -1.36 11.78
C HIS A 11 4.93 -0.68 11.33
N LEU A 12 4.28 -1.21 10.29
CA LEU A 12 3.02 -0.66 9.77
C LEU A 12 1.91 -0.68 10.84
N ARG A 13 1.77 -1.80 11.56
CA ARG A 13 0.74 -1.98 12.59
C ARG A 13 0.93 -1.07 13.81
N SER A 14 2.17 -0.85 14.23
CA SER A 14 2.48 -0.03 15.42
C SER A 14 2.33 1.46 15.13
N ARG A 15 2.47 1.87 13.86
CA ARG A 15 2.36 3.26 13.42
C ARG A 15 0.94 3.64 13.03
N ALA A 16 0.08 2.68 12.68
CA ALA A 16 -1.28 2.94 12.21
C ALA A 16 -2.07 3.84 13.18
N LEU A 17 -2.61 4.93 12.64
CA LEU A 17 -3.40 5.92 13.35
C LEU A 17 -4.88 5.50 13.44
N GLY A 18 -5.66 6.23 14.24
CA GLY A 18 -7.08 5.95 14.42
C GLY A 18 -7.97 6.28 13.20
N HIS A 19 -7.50 7.15 12.31
CA HIS A 19 -8.15 7.54 11.05
C HIS A 19 -7.11 8.00 10.03
N SER A 20 -7.50 8.27 8.79
CA SER A 20 -6.56 8.74 7.77
C SER A 20 -6.08 10.16 8.07
N HIS A 21 -4.78 10.35 7.96
CA HIS A 21 -4.09 11.65 7.99
C HIS A 21 -3.57 12.04 6.60
N HIS A 22 -4.02 11.34 5.55
CA HIS A 22 -3.58 11.52 4.16
C HIS A 22 -2.10 11.20 3.91
N GLU A 23 -1.50 10.36 4.76
CA GLU A 23 -0.08 9.99 4.70
C GLU A 23 0.16 8.54 4.25
N CYS A 24 -0.85 7.93 3.61
CA CYS A 24 -0.84 6.52 3.19
C CYS A 24 0.45 6.09 2.44
N ALA A 25 0.97 6.96 1.57
CA ALA A 25 2.19 6.71 0.81
C ALA A 25 3.44 6.67 1.72
N THR A 26 3.52 7.60 2.67
CA THR A 26 4.62 7.71 3.62
C THR A 26 4.68 6.49 4.53
N PHE A 27 3.56 6.13 5.16
CA PHE A 27 3.48 5.03 6.12
C PHE A 27 3.75 3.68 5.45
N THR A 28 3.16 3.45 4.27
CA THR A 28 3.39 2.20 3.54
C THR A 28 4.85 2.11 3.04
N ARG A 29 5.45 3.22 2.58
CA ARG A 29 6.88 3.26 2.22
C ARG A 29 7.78 2.94 3.43
N GLU A 30 7.52 3.57 4.58
CA GLU A 30 8.33 3.39 5.79
C GLU A 30 8.26 1.98 6.33
N ALA A 31 7.10 1.33 6.24
CA ALA A 31 6.97 -0.09 6.53
C ALA A 31 7.88 -0.92 5.61
N ILE A 32 7.88 -0.65 4.30
CA ILE A 32 8.73 -1.38 3.33
C ILE A 32 10.22 -1.13 3.60
N GLU A 33 10.59 0.11 3.92
CA GLU A 33 11.96 0.49 4.32
C GLU A 33 12.40 -0.19 5.62
N ALA A 34 11.52 -0.28 6.62
CA ALA A 34 11.76 -1.01 7.85
C ALA A 34 11.97 -2.51 7.60
N GLY A 35 11.28 -3.07 6.59
CA GLY A 35 11.52 -4.43 6.08
C GLY A 35 12.82 -4.59 5.28
N GLY A 36 13.64 -3.55 5.17
CA GLY A 36 14.97 -3.61 4.54
C GLY A 36 14.98 -3.32 3.03
N ILE A 37 13.87 -2.87 2.44
CA ILE A 37 13.79 -2.50 1.02
C ILE A 37 13.60 -1.01 0.87
N ARG A 38 14.57 -0.35 0.21
CA ARG A 38 14.50 1.08 -0.06
C ARG A 38 13.70 1.34 -1.34
N LEU A 39 12.68 2.19 -1.24
CA LEU A 39 11.93 2.67 -2.39
C LEU A 39 12.45 4.04 -2.84
N GLU A 40 12.30 4.33 -4.13
CA GLU A 40 12.41 5.68 -4.63
C GLU A 40 11.18 6.47 -4.20
N ARG A 41 11.40 7.63 -3.60
CA ARG A 41 10.32 8.46 -3.09
C ARG A 41 9.59 9.13 -4.25
N THR A 42 8.27 9.00 -4.26
CA THR A 42 7.39 9.78 -5.13
C THR A 42 6.47 10.64 -4.28
N ARG A 43 5.92 11.71 -4.89
CA ARG A 43 5.01 12.62 -4.20
C ARG A 43 3.62 12.02 -3.97
N ASN A 44 3.14 11.17 -4.88
CA ASN A 44 1.78 10.63 -4.84
C ASN A 44 1.79 9.11 -4.71
N ALA A 45 0.82 8.59 -3.96
CA ALA A 45 0.61 7.15 -3.81
C ALA A 45 0.46 6.44 -5.17
N LYS A 46 -0.34 7.00 -6.08
CA LYS A 46 -0.60 6.44 -7.43
C LYS A 46 0.66 6.20 -8.28
N ASP A 47 1.77 6.88 -7.95
CA ASP A 47 3.01 6.86 -8.72
C ASP A 47 4.04 5.83 -8.18
N TYR A 48 3.73 5.07 -7.12
CA TYR A 48 4.68 4.13 -6.50
C TYR A 48 4.91 2.83 -7.28
N GLY A 49 4.02 2.47 -8.22
CA GLY A 49 4.13 1.21 -8.98
C GLY A 49 5.51 0.98 -9.61
N PRO A 50 6.06 1.92 -10.40
CA PRO A 50 7.41 1.80 -10.96
C PRO A 50 8.51 1.68 -9.89
N SER A 51 8.40 2.36 -8.75
CA SER A 51 9.38 2.24 -7.66
C SER A 51 9.34 0.86 -7.02
N LEU A 52 8.17 0.27 -6.84
CA LEU A 52 8.01 -1.08 -6.28
C LEU A 52 8.66 -2.11 -7.23
N LEU A 53 8.38 -2.00 -8.53
CA LEU A 53 8.96 -2.87 -9.55
C LEU A 53 10.50 -2.79 -9.58
N ARG A 54 11.07 -1.59 -9.57
CA ARG A 54 12.54 -1.41 -9.52
C ARG A 54 13.17 -1.96 -8.25
N ALA A 55 12.44 -1.93 -7.14
CA ALA A 55 12.88 -2.50 -5.86
C ALA A 55 12.77 -4.03 -5.78
N GLY A 56 12.26 -4.69 -6.83
CA GLY A 56 12.17 -6.16 -6.92
C GLY A 56 10.78 -6.74 -6.65
N PHE A 57 9.78 -5.91 -6.33
CA PHE A 57 8.39 -6.38 -6.26
C PHE A 57 7.90 -6.78 -7.65
N ARG A 58 6.90 -7.65 -7.69
CA ARG A 58 6.22 -8.07 -8.91
C ARG A 58 4.73 -7.79 -8.82
N GLU A 59 4.13 -7.43 -9.95
CA GLU A 59 2.67 -7.32 -10.02
C GLU A 59 2.03 -8.68 -9.76
N VAL A 60 1.06 -8.70 -8.86
CA VAL A 60 0.23 -9.87 -8.55
C VAL A 60 -0.91 -9.91 -9.56
N PRO A 61 -1.09 -11.02 -10.30
CA PRO A 61 -2.19 -11.15 -11.25
C PRO A 61 -3.55 -10.98 -10.57
N SER A 62 -4.49 -10.34 -11.26
CA SER A 62 -5.86 -10.19 -10.77
C SER A 62 -6.50 -11.55 -10.44
N GLY A 63 -7.27 -11.61 -9.36
CA GLY A 63 -7.88 -12.85 -8.85
C GLY A 63 -6.94 -13.75 -8.05
N SER A 64 -5.66 -13.41 -7.91
CA SER A 64 -4.75 -14.15 -7.02
C SER A 64 -5.16 -14.01 -5.56
N VAL A 65 -4.87 -15.06 -4.78
CA VAL A 65 -5.02 -15.01 -3.32
C VAL A 65 -4.07 -13.98 -2.72
N LEU A 66 -4.62 -13.09 -1.90
CA LEU A 66 -3.86 -12.09 -1.14
C LEU A 66 -2.94 -12.77 -0.14
N ARG A 67 -1.73 -12.23 0.01
CA ARG A 67 -0.76 -12.67 1.00
C ARG A 67 -0.34 -11.48 1.85
N SER A 68 0.00 -11.77 3.10
CA SER A 68 0.59 -10.74 3.96
C SER A 68 1.81 -10.12 3.25
N GLY A 69 1.95 -8.80 3.35
CA GLY A 69 2.98 -8.01 2.67
C GLY A 69 2.60 -7.53 1.26
N ASP A 70 1.45 -7.93 0.72
CA ASP A 70 0.97 -7.41 -0.57
C ASP A 70 0.70 -5.90 -0.48
N VAL A 71 1.16 -5.13 -1.46
CA VAL A 71 1.02 -3.68 -1.52
C VAL A 71 0.08 -3.31 -2.66
N ALA A 72 -1.05 -2.68 -2.36
CA ALA A 72 -1.95 -2.13 -3.37
C ALA A 72 -1.62 -0.66 -3.63
N VAL A 73 -1.53 -0.30 -4.91
CA VAL A 73 -1.49 1.08 -5.41
C VAL A 73 -2.77 1.33 -6.19
N ILE A 74 -3.57 2.28 -5.72
CA ILE A 74 -4.91 2.59 -6.22
C ILE A 74 -4.88 3.95 -6.90
N GLN A 75 -5.45 4.03 -8.10
CA GLN A 75 -5.56 5.26 -8.87
C GLN A 75 -6.61 6.21 -8.27
N PRO A 76 -6.50 7.53 -8.55
CA PRO A 76 -7.52 8.49 -8.15
C PRO A 76 -8.86 8.22 -8.84
N TYR A 77 -9.93 8.78 -8.29
CA TYR A 77 -11.27 8.77 -8.87
C TYR A 77 -11.82 10.20 -8.98
N PRO A 78 -12.81 10.48 -9.87
CA PRO A 78 -13.41 11.80 -10.00
C PRO A 78 -14.00 12.32 -8.67
N GLY A 79 -13.62 13.52 -8.25
CA GLY A 79 -14.03 14.10 -6.96
C GLY A 79 -13.28 13.56 -5.74
N GLY A 80 -12.33 12.65 -5.93
CA GLY A 80 -11.42 12.14 -4.90
C GLY A 80 -10.07 12.85 -4.87
N SER A 81 -9.19 12.38 -3.98
CA SER A 81 -7.79 12.85 -3.94
C SER A 81 -7.06 12.48 -5.24
N ALA A 82 -6.39 13.46 -5.84
CA ALA A 82 -5.55 13.27 -7.03
C ALA A 82 -4.30 12.42 -6.76
N SER A 83 -3.91 12.24 -5.50
CA SER A 83 -2.72 11.48 -5.12
C SER A 83 -2.91 9.97 -5.19
N GLY A 84 -4.14 9.47 -5.33
CA GLY A 84 -4.47 8.05 -5.22
C GLY A 84 -4.31 7.52 -3.79
N HIS A 85 -4.15 6.22 -3.65
CA HIS A 85 -3.98 5.56 -2.35
C HIS A 85 -2.97 4.42 -2.40
N MET A 86 -2.22 4.20 -1.32
CA MET A 86 -1.29 3.08 -1.18
C MET A 86 -1.50 2.41 0.17
N THR A 87 -1.61 1.09 0.18
CA THR A 87 -1.88 0.30 1.39
C THR A 87 -1.24 -1.08 1.29
N MET A 88 -0.93 -1.69 2.43
CA MET A 88 -0.37 -3.03 2.51
C MET A 88 -1.31 -3.97 3.27
N TYR A 89 -1.44 -5.20 2.78
CA TYR A 89 -2.23 -6.25 3.42
C TYR A 89 -1.42 -6.95 4.51
N ASP A 90 -1.95 -7.00 5.73
CA ASP A 90 -1.24 -7.56 6.87
C ASP A 90 -1.46 -9.08 7.05
N GLY A 91 -2.24 -9.69 6.15
CA GLY A 91 -2.69 -11.07 6.23
C GLY A 91 -4.13 -11.22 6.73
N THR A 92 -4.71 -10.15 7.27
CA THR A 92 -6.10 -10.11 7.75
C THR A 92 -6.86 -8.91 7.19
N GLN A 93 -6.24 -7.73 7.21
CA GLN A 93 -6.83 -6.46 6.79
C GLN A 93 -5.80 -5.59 6.05
N TRP A 94 -6.31 -4.55 5.38
CA TRP A 94 -5.48 -3.56 4.71
C TRP A 94 -5.13 -2.44 5.68
N ILE A 95 -3.86 -2.03 5.70
CA ILE A 95 -3.33 -0.97 6.55
C ILE A 95 -2.54 0.01 5.69
N SER A 96 -2.74 1.31 5.92
CA SER A 96 -1.95 2.38 5.32
C SER A 96 -1.41 3.28 6.42
N ASP A 97 -1.81 4.55 6.47
CA ASP A 97 -1.67 5.41 7.63
C ASP A 97 -2.67 5.06 8.75
N PHE A 98 -3.68 4.25 8.45
CA PHE A 98 -4.68 3.75 9.40
C PHE A 98 -5.14 2.33 9.02
N ARG A 99 -5.88 1.67 9.92
CA ARG A 99 -6.50 0.36 9.68
C ARG A 99 -7.79 0.50 8.87
N GLN A 100 -7.89 -0.21 7.76
CA GLN A 100 -8.99 -0.05 6.81
C GLN A 100 -9.98 -1.22 6.89
N SER A 101 -11.27 -0.93 6.67
CA SER A 101 -12.30 -1.97 6.56
C SER A 101 -12.24 -2.76 5.25
N SER A 102 -11.64 -2.19 4.20
CA SER A 102 -11.33 -2.86 2.94
C SER A 102 -10.13 -2.20 2.26
N MET A 103 -9.67 -2.74 1.12
CA MET A 103 -8.58 -2.16 0.35
C MET A 103 -8.88 -0.71 -0.08
N TYR A 104 -10.15 -0.44 -0.43
CA TYR A 104 -10.63 0.90 -0.73
C TYR A 104 -10.92 1.66 0.58
N PRO A 105 -10.09 2.67 0.93
CA PRO A 105 -10.03 3.22 2.28
C PRO A 105 -11.28 3.99 2.70
N GLY A 106 -12.08 4.46 1.74
CA GLY A 106 -13.23 5.34 2.00
C GLY A 106 -14.42 5.07 1.07
N PRO A 107 -15.59 5.67 1.38
CA PRO A 107 -16.82 5.44 0.63
C PRO A 107 -16.71 5.85 -0.85
N GLY A 108 -15.99 6.94 -1.15
CA GLY A 108 -15.76 7.37 -2.54
C GLY A 108 -14.97 6.34 -3.36
N TYR A 109 -13.86 5.84 -2.82
CA TYR A 109 -13.11 4.75 -3.44
C TYR A 109 -13.97 3.49 -3.65
N ARG A 110 -14.78 3.13 -2.64
CA ARG A 110 -15.68 1.96 -2.72
C ARG A 110 -16.81 2.14 -3.73
N ALA A 111 -17.31 3.36 -3.94
CA ALA A 111 -18.34 3.61 -4.93
C ALA A 111 -17.75 3.63 -6.35
N SER A 112 -16.63 4.31 -6.54
CA SER A 112 -16.04 4.54 -7.86
C SER A 112 -15.21 3.38 -8.40
N HIS A 113 -14.74 2.46 -7.55
CA HIS A 113 -13.91 1.31 -7.94
C HIS A 113 -12.74 1.67 -8.89
N PRO A 114 -11.90 2.68 -8.56
CA PRO A 114 -10.81 3.07 -9.45
C PRO A 114 -9.80 1.93 -9.65
N ALA A 115 -9.14 1.93 -10.80
CA ALA A 115 -8.14 0.94 -11.12
C ALA A 115 -7.06 0.83 -10.02
N TYR A 116 -6.62 -0.38 -9.74
CA TYR A 116 -5.54 -0.65 -8.80
C TYR A 116 -4.63 -1.74 -9.33
N LYS A 117 -3.42 -1.79 -8.77
CA LYS A 117 -2.48 -2.90 -8.95
C LYS A 117 -1.97 -3.35 -7.60
N ILE A 118 -1.70 -4.64 -7.47
CA ILE A 118 -1.12 -5.24 -6.26
C ILE A 118 0.30 -5.69 -6.58
N TYR A 119 1.21 -5.47 -5.66
CA TYR A 119 2.63 -5.77 -5.77
C TYR A 119 3.07 -6.68 -4.63
N ARG A 120 3.90 -7.67 -4.93
CA ARG A 120 4.42 -8.64 -3.94
C ARG A 120 5.93 -8.79 -4.09
N MET A 121 6.61 -8.78 -2.96
CA MET A 121 8.01 -9.18 -2.85
C MET A 121 8.08 -10.65 -2.42
N ASN A 122 8.87 -11.44 -3.14
CA ASN A 122 9.09 -12.86 -2.84
C ASN A 122 10.34 -13.06 -1.98
#